data_AF-A0A7S1L3L1-F1
#
_entry.id   AF-A0A7S1L3L1-F1
#
_cell.length_a   1.000
_cell.length_b   1.000
_cell.length_c   1.000
_cell.angle_alpha   90.00
_cell.angle_beta   90.00
_cell.angle_gamma   90.00
#
_symmetry.space_group_name_H-M   'P 1'
#
loop_
_entity.id
_entity.type
_entity.pdbx_description
1 polymer ?
#
loop_
_entity_poly.entity_id
_entity_poly.type
_entity_poly.pdbx_seq_one_letter_code
_entity_poly.pdbx_strand_id
1 'polypeptide(L)'
;MRFSLRYGLLAMVLAVLAIAGGVAAKKKATFPVLDGVSPFVRCDVCDAMVDAAVEFRDELVANATRDGVKLTEEAVIETSLEHLCNPHTTNGDWLRRLHWTVDVVANTVTFDFKNAFGRCKRMCWTGADICEKLMASEDADDMSGLLYSNVAGAKIRKAVCSSACRAQRKAHA
;
A
#
# COMPACT_ATOMS: atom_id res chain seq x y z
N MET A 1 -37.49 53.12 -5.09
CA MET A 1 -36.15 52.56 -4.76
C MET A 1 -36.18 51.10 -4.28
N ARG A 2 -37.12 50.24 -4.74
CA ARG A 2 -37.21 48.81 -4.33
C ARG A 2 -36.61 47.82 -5.34
N PHE A 3 -36.28 48.28 -6.55
CA PHE A 3 -35.69 47.46 -7.61
C PHE A 3 -34.18 47.21 -7.38
N SER A 4 -33.44 48.19 -6.87
CA SER A 4 -31.99 48.12 -6.67
C SER A 4 -31.56 47.11 -5.58
N LEU A 5 -32.42 46.82 -4.61
CA LEU A 5 -32.12 45.92 -3.49
C LEU A 5 -32.17 44.43 -3.90
N ARG A 6 -33.04 44.09 -4.87
CA ARG A 6 -33.20 42.71 -5.36
C ARG A 6 -32.04 42.28 -6.25
N TYR A 7 -31.53 43.19 -7.08
CA TYR A 7 -30.33 42.94 -7.90
C TYR A 7 -29.04 42.90 -7.06
N GLY A 8 -28.96 43.67 -5.97
CA GLY A 8 -27.84 43.61 -5.03
C GLY A 8 -27.71 42.26 -4.32
N LEU A 9 -28.83 41.69 -3.87
CA LEU A 9 -28.85 40.37 -3.23
C LEU A 9 -28.51 39.22 -4.20
N LEU A 10 -29.00 39.28 -5.44
CA LEU A 10 -28.67 38.30 -6.48
C LEU A 10 -27.19 38.35 -6.88
N ALA A 11 -26.60 39.54 -7.00
CA ALA A 11 -25.18 39.71 -7.29
C ALA A 11 -24.29 39.18 -6.15
N MET A 12 -24.72 39.37 -4.90
CA MET A 12 -23.98 38.89 -3.72
C MET A 12 -23.99 37.35 -3.61
N VAL A 13 -25.12 36.69 -3.93
CA VAL A 13 -25.22 35.23 -3.92
C VAL A 13 -24.37 34.58 -5.02
N LEU A 14 -24.33 35.19 -6.22
CA LEU A 14 -23.47 34.73 -7.31
C LEU A 14 -21.98 34.88 -6.98
N ALA A 15 -21.59 35.93 -6.27
CA ALA A 15 -20.21 36.13 -5.85
C ALA A 15 -19.75 35.08 -4.81
N VAL A 16 -20.63 34.65 -3.91
CA VAL A 16 -20.31 33.62 -2.89
C VAL A 16 -20.16 32.23 -3.53
N LEU A 17 -20.95 31.90 -4.55
CA LEU A 17 -20.84 30.63 -5.29
C LEU A 17 -19.54 30.53 -6.11
N ALA A 18 -19.00 31.65 -6.59
CA ALA A 18 -17.76 31.67 -7.36
C ALA A 18 -16.50 31.39 -6.51
N ILE A 19 -16.53 31.59 -5.19
CA ILE A 19 -15.36 31.43 -4.31
C ILE A 19 -15.19 29.98 -3.84
N ALA A 20 -16.24 29.14 -3.94
CA ALA A 20 -16.22 27.76 -3.46
C ALA A 20 -15.55 26.75 -4.42
N GLY A 21 -15.21 27.12 -5.66
CA GLY A 21 -14.74 26.20 -6.70
C GLY A 21 -13.23 25.93 -6.76
N GLY A 22 -12.43 26.57 -5.90
CA GLY A 22 -10.97 26.64 -6.05
C GLY A 22 -10.15 25.71 -5.16
N VAL A 23 -10.55 24.46 -4.93
CA VAL A 23 -9.63 23.49 -4.30
C VAL A 23 -8.65 23.00 -5.35
N ALA A 24 -7.52 23.70 -5.50
CA ALA A 24 -6.41 23.23 -6.31
C ALA A 24 -5.97 21.86 -5.79
N ALA A 25 -6.28 20.80 -6.54
CA ALA A 25 -5.84 19.44 -6.25
C ALA A 25 -4.31 19.45 -6.17
N LYS A 26 -3.76 19.35 -4.95
CA LYS A 26 -2.32 19.23 -4.76
C LYS A 26 -1.87 17.98 -5.50
N LYS A 27 -1.05 18.17 -6.54
CA LYS A 27 -0.45 17.09 -7.33
C LYS A 27 0.26 16.14 -6.35
N LYS A 28 -0.13 14.87 -6.31
CA LYS A 28 0.53 13.87 -5.45
C LYS A 28 2.02 13.83 -5.83
N ALA A 29 2.90 14.02 -4.85
CA ALA A 29 4.34 13.99 -5.08
C ALA A 29 4.79 12.55 -5.39
N THR A 30 5.38 12.34 -6.57
CA THR A 30 6.08 11.10 -6.92
C THR A 30 7.55 11.24 -6.54
N PHE A 31 8.15 10.17 -6.01
CA PHE A 31 9.58 10.13 -5.67
C PHE A 31 10.27 9.10 -6.57
N PRO A 32 11.53 9.34 -6.98
CA PRO A 32 12.28 8.34 -7.76
C PRO A 32 12.53 7.08 -6.94
N VAL A 33 12.54 5.92 -7.59
CA VAL A 33 12.84 4.62 -6.97
C VAL A 33 14.35 4.46 -6.76
N LEU A 34 14.76 3.73 -5.71
CA LEU A 34 16.15 3.35 -5.48
C LEU A 34 16.43 1.98 -6.11
N ASP A 35 16.70 1.96 -7.41
CA ASP A 35 16.85 0.70 -8.17
C ASP A 35 17.93 -0.23 -7.60
N GLY A 36 19.05 0.33 -7.12
CA GLY A 36 20.15 -0.44 -6.54
C GLY A 36 19.83 -1.14 -5.21
N VAL A 37 18.73 -0.79 -4.54
CA VAL A 37 18.34 -1.37 -3.24
C VAL A 37 17.49 -2.62 -3.41
N SER A 38 16.74 -2.73 -4.52
CA SER A 38 15.79 -3.82 -4.75
C SER A 38 16.38 -5.22 -4.52
N PRO A 39 17.56 -5.58 -5.07
CA PRO A 39 18.14 -6.90 -4.84
C PRO A 39 18.36 -7.25 -3.36
N PHE A 40 18.53 -6.27 -2.49
CA PHE A 40 18.89 -6.46 -1.08
C PHE A 40 17.70 -6.44 -0.12
N VAL A 41 16.50 -6.06 -0.55
CA VAL A 41 15.32 -5.92 0.34
C VAL A 41 14.06 -6.60 -0.19
N ARG A 42 14.13 -7.26 -1.35
CA ARG A 42 12.96 -7.88 -2.00
C ARG A 42 12.27 -8.94 -1.14
N CYS A 43 13.04 -9.75 -0.42
CA CYS A 43 12.50 -10.73 0.53
C CYS A 43 11.79 -10.01 1.67
N ASP A 44 12.42 -9.00 2.27
CA ASP A 44 11.86 -8.28 3.42
C ASP A 44 10.56 -7.54 3.05
N VAL A 45 10.51 -6.93 1.86
CA VAL A 45 9.29 -6.30 1.34
C VAL A 45 8.22 -7.33 1.04
N CYS A 46 8.57 -8.49 0.46
CA CYS A 46 7.61 -9.57 0.25
C CYS A 46 7.04 -10.08 1.58
N ASP A 47 7.90 -10.19 2.58
CA ASP A 47 7.51 -10.66 3.89
C ASP A 47 6.51 -9.70 4.56
N ALA A 48 6.80 -8.40 4.53
CA ALA A 48 5.90 -7.36 5.04
C ALA A 48 4.59 -7.28 4.23
N MET A 49 4.64 -7.51 2.91
CA MET A 49 3.47 -7.56 2.03
C MET A 49 2.53 -8.70 2.41
N VAL A 50 3.06 -9.91 2.63
CA VAL A 50 2.27 -11.07 3.06
C VAL A 50 1.67 -10.83 4.44
N ASP A 51 2.42 -10.23 5.36
CA ASP A 51 1.92 -9.92 6.70
C ASP A 51 0.77 -8.92 6.67
N ALA A 52 0.89 -7.85 5.87
CA ALA A 52 -0.18 -6.89 5.68
C ALA A 52 -1.43 -7.55 5.06
N ALA A 53 -1.28 -8.37 4.01
CA ALA A 53 -2.41 -9.06 3.39
C ALA A 53 -3.11 -10.03 4.35
N VAL A 54 -2.35 -10.73 5.20
CA VAL A 54 -2.92 -11.62 6.23
C VAL A 54 -3.65 -10.83 7.30
N GLU A 55 -3.11 -9.70 7.75
CA GLU A 55 -3.75 -8.80 8.71
C GLU A 55 -5.12 -8.34 8.19
N PHE A 56 -5.21 -7.86 6.95
CA PHE A 56 -6.49 -7.45 6.34
C PHE A 56 -7.46 -8.62 6.16
N ARG A 57 -6.97 -9.80 5.78
CA ARG A 57 -7.81 -11.01 5.70
C ARG A 57 -8.36 -11.39 7.06
N ASP A 58 -7.56 -11.34 8.12
CA ASP A 58 -7.99 -11.73 9.46
C ASP A 58 -9.05 -10.75 10.00
N GLU A 59 -8.88 -9.45 9.73
CA GLU A 59 -9.91 -8.44 10.02
C GLU A 59 -11.20 -8.70 9.24
N LEU A 60 -11.10 -9.03 7.95
CA LEU A 60 -12.26 -9.35 7.12
C LEU A 60 -13.00 -10.59 7.63
N VAL A 61 -12.29 -11.65 7.98
CA VAL A 61 -12.86 -12.88 8.55
C VAL A 61 -13.54 -12.60 9.89
N ALA A 62 -12.92 -11.79 10.75
CA ALA A 62 -13.50 -11.38 12.03
C ALA A 62 -14.80 -10.58 11.84
N ASN A 63 -14.81 -9.63 10.90
CA ASN A 63 -15.99 -8.82 10.57
C ASN A 63 -17.11 -9.69 9.98
N ALA A 64 -16.81 -10.56 9.01
CA ALA A 64 -17.78 -11.47 8.40
C ALA A 64 -18.40 -12.42 9.44
N THR A 65 -17.58 -12.94 10.36
CA THR A 65 -18.04 -13.79 11.47
C THR A 65 -18.97 -13.04 12.42
N ARG A 66 -18.59 -11.81 12.80
CA ARG A 66 -19.42 -10.94 13.65
C ARG A 66 -20.76 -10.61 13.01
N ASP A 67 -20.75 -10.35 11.71
CA ASP A 67 -21.92 -9.86 10.97
C ASP A 67 -22.76 -11.02 10.37
N GLY A 68 -22.31 -12.27 10.53
CA GLY A 68 -23.00 -13.46 10.03
C GLY A 68 -23.01 -13.58 8.50
N VAL A 69 -22.04 -12.95 7.83
CA VAL A 69 -21.95 -12.90 6.36
C VAL A 69 -20.98 -13.96 5.85
N LYS A 70 -21.32 -14.59 4.72
CA LYS A 70 -20.43 -15.53 4.05
C LYS A 70 -19.29 -14.79 3.35
N LEU A 71 -18.06 -15.19 3.63
CA LEU A 71 -16.87 -14.70 2.94
C LEU A 71 -16.84 -15.19 1.48
N THR A 72 -16.49 -14.31 0.54
CA THR A 72 -16.20 -14.66 -0.86
C THR A 72 -14.73 -14.39 -1.17
N GLU A 73 -14.21 -15.01 -2.23
CA GLU A 73 -12.84 -14.75 -2.67
C GLU A 73 -12.68 -13.32 -3.19
N GLU A 74 -13.71 -12.79 -3.86
CA GLU A 74 -13.73 -11.41 -4.35
C GLU A 74 -13.56 -10.41 -3.21
N ALA A 75 -14.24 -10.62 -2.08
CA ALA A 75 -14.08 -9.75 -0.90
C ALA A 75 -12.66 -9.80 -0.34
N VAL A 76 -12.00 -10.96 -0.39
CA VAL A 76 -10.59 -11.11 0.01
C VAL A 76 -9.68 -10.35 -0.95
N ILE A 77 -9.92 -10.42 -2.26
CA ILE A 77 -9.16 -9.67 -3.26
C ILE A 77 -9.30 -8.16 -3.01
N GLU A 78 -10.54 -7.65 -2.93
CA GLU A 78 -10.82 -6.22 -2.73
C GLU A 78 -10.24 -5.69 -1.40
N THR A 79 -10.30 -6.49 -0.33
CA THR A 79 -9.86 -6.03 1.00
C THR A 79 -8.38 -6.24 1.26
N SER A 80 -7.80 -7.35 0.78
CA SER A 80 -6.47 -7.79 1.19
C SER A 80 -5.39 -7.58 0.14
N LEU A 81 -5.77 -7.46 -1.14
CA LEU A 81 -4.83 -7.39 -2.26
C LEU A 81 -5.00 -6.11 -3.08
N GLU A 82 -6.23 -5.64 -3.28
CA GLU A 82 -6.48 -4.41 -3.99
C GLU A 82 -5.86 -3.24 -3.22
N HIS A 83 -5.04 -2.47 -3.95
CA HIS A 83 -4.28 -1.35 -3.42
C HIS A 83 -3.24 -1.69 -2.34
N LEU A 84 -2.93 -2.97 -2.11
CA LEU A 84 -1.92 -3.40 -1.14
C LEU A 84 -0.55 -2.74 -1.41
N CYS A 85 -0.21 -2.51 -2.67
CA CYS A 85 1.03 -1.84 -3.07
C CYS A 85 0.91 -0.31 -3.23
N ASN A 86 -0.25 0.28 -2.91
CA ASN A 86 -0.49 1.72 -3.04
C ASN A 86 -0.40 2.42 -1.67
N PRO A 87 0.69 3.17 -1.39
CA PRO A 87 0.93 3.77 -0.08
C PRO A 87 -0.03 4.89 0.29
N HIS A 88 -0.96 5.26 -0.59
CA HIS A 88 -1.95 6.32 -0.37
C HIS A 88 -3.35 5.79 -0.05
N THR A 89 -3.49 4.49 0.13
CA THR A 89 -4.74 3.82 0.54
C THR A 89 -4.58 3.21 1.93
N THR A 90 -5.69 2.86 2.57
CA THR A 90 -5.68 2.13 3.84
C THR A 90 -4.92 0.82 3.71
N ASN A 91 -5.20 0.04 2.65
CA ASN A 91 -4.59 -1.29 2.47
C ASN A 91 -3.11 -1.24 2.11
N GLY A 92 -2.59 -0.10 1.63
CA GLY A 92 -1.18 0.05 1.29
C GLY A 92 -0.37 0.93 2.24
N ASP A 93 -0.98 1.51 3.27
CA ASP A 93 -0.26 2.44 4.17
C ASP A 93 0.84 1.76 5.01
N TRP A 94 0.83 0.42 5.11
CA TRP A 94 1.92 -0.37 5.68
C TRP A 94 3.27 -0.08 5.02
N LEU A 95 3.29 0.32 3.74
CA LEU A 95 4.49 0.76 3.03
C LEU A 95 5.16 1.98 3.69
N ARG A 96 4.40 2.77 4.47
CA ARG A 96 4.92 3.92 5.22
C ARG A 96 5.59 3.54 6.54
N ARG A 97 5.48 2.27 6.95
CA ARG A 97 6.21 1.67 8.09
C ARG A 97 7.57 1.13 7.67
N LEU A 98 7.81 0.99 6.37
CA LEU A 98 9.09 0.50 5.83
C LEU A 98 10.22 1.48 6.10
N HIS A 99 11.27 0.95 6.71
CA HIS A 99 12.52 1.65 6.90
C HIS A 99 13.68 0.76 6.47
N TRP A 100 14.70 1.36 5.88
CA TRP A 100 15.95 0.69 5.59
C TRP A 100 17.10 1.68 5.59
N THR A 101 18.28 1.18 5.94
CA THR A 101 19.53 1.92 5.96
C THR A 101 20.50 1.27 4.99
N VAL A 102 21.16 2.07 4.17
CA VAL A 102 22.18 1.60 3.22
C VAL A 102 23.55 1.97 3.79
N ASP A 103 24.34 0.96 4.13
CA ASP A 103 25.75 1.13 4.45
C ASP A 103 26.56 0.97 3.16
N VAL A 104 27.05 2.10 2.65
CA VAL A 104 27.84 2.15 1.42
C VAL A 104 29.25 1.58 1.58
N VAL A 105 29.79 1.54 2.81
CA VAL A 105 31.14 1.04 3.09
C VAL A 105 31.10 -0.48 3.22
N ALA A 106 30.12 -0.99 3.95
CA ALA A 106 29.90 -2.43 4.10
C ALA A 106 29.16 -3.05 2.90
N ASN A 107 28.61 -2.22 2.00
CA ASN A 107 27.72 -2.63 0.91
C ASN A 107 26.55 -3.48 1.42
N THR A 108 25.95 -3.07 2.54
CA THR A 108 24.83 -3.76 3.16
C THR A 108 23.60 -2.87 3.20
N VAL A 109 22.43 -3.50 3.18
CA VAL A 109 21.15 -2.83 3.44
C VAL A 109 20.51 -3.52 4.62
N THR A 110 20.14 -2.75 5.64
CA THR A 110 19.38 -3.25 6.79
C THR A 110 17.94 -2.81 6.66
N PHE A 111 17.00 -3.76 6.75
CA PHE A 111 15.57 -3.50 6.73
C PHE A 111 15.00 -3.47 8.16
N ASP A 112 14.04 -2.58 8.39
CA ASP A 112 13.36 -2.41 9.67
C ASP A 112 11.89 -2.02 9.42
N PHE A 113 10.99 -2.69 10.13
CA PHE A 113 9.56 -2.42 10.07
C PHE A 113 9.11 -1.64 11.31
N LYS A 114 8.81 -0.35 11.14
CA LYS A 114 8.51 0.56 12.24
C LYS A 114 7.05 0.46 12.69
N ASN A 115 6.81 0.60 13.99
CA ASN A 115 5.45 0.64 14.54
C ASN A 115 4.67 1.92 14.22
N ALA A 116 5.33 2.98 13.73
CA ALA A 116 4.71 4.26 13.44
C ALA A 116 4.73 4.55 11.93
N PHE A 117 3.63 5.15 11.44
CA PHE A 117 3.52 5.57 10.04
C PHE A 117 4.33 6.83 9.76
N GLY A 118 5.25 6.74 8.80
CA GLY A 118 6.00 7.88 8.28
C GLY A 118 5.29 8.61 7.15
N ARG A 119 5.90 9.71 6.68
CA ARG A 119 5.54 10.29 5.38
C ARG A 119 6.05 9.39 4.26
N CYS A 120 5.20 9.08 3.29
CA CYS A 120 5.66 8.37 2.10
C CYS A 120 6.59 9.27 1.28
N LYS A 121 7.85 8.86 1.20
CA LYS A 121 8.90 9.47 0.38
C LYS A 121 9.58 8.38 -0.46
N ARG A 122 10.84 8.58 -0.84
CA ARG A 122 11.66 7.67 -1.65
C ARG A 122 11.59 6.20 -1.22
N MET A 123 11.73 5.92 0.07
CA MET A 123 11.77 4.54 0.60
C MET A 123 10.43 3.83 0.44
N CYS A 124 9.36 4.46 0.91
CA CYS A 124 7.99 4.00 0.72
C CYS A 124 7.64 3.79 -0.77
N TRP A 125 8.04 4.73 -1.66
CA TRP A 125 7.85 4.57 -3.12
C TRP A 125 8.66 3.42 -3.72
N THR A 126 9.88 3.19 -3.23
CA THR A 126 10.69 2.03 -3.64
C THR A 126 10.06 0.73 -3.15
N GLY A 127 9.51 0.72 -1.93
CA GLY A 127 8.79 -0.43 -1.40
C GLY A 127 7.53 -0.73 -2.19
N ALA A 128 6.79 0.32 -2.59
CA ALA A 128 5.64 0.22 -3.47
C ALA A 128 6.02 -0.41 -4.82
N ASP A 129 7.07 0.10 -5.47
CA ASP A 129 7.57 -0.45 -6.74
C ASP A 129 7.99 -1.92 -6.62
N ILE A 130 8.67 -2.29 -5.53
CA ILE A 130 9.04 -3.68 -5.25
C ILE A 130 7.80 -4.54 -5.03
N CYS A 131 6.82 -4.05 -4.26
CA CYS A 131 5.55 -4.72 -4.00
C CYS A 131 4.80 -5.01 -5.31
N GLU A 132 4.67 -4.01 -6.20
CA GLU A 132 4.01 -4.18 -7.50
C GLU A 132 4.71 -5.27 -8.33
N LYS A 133 6.05 -5.29 -8.34
CA LYS A 133 6.83 -6.32 -9.03
C LYS A 133 6.71 -7.71 -8.41
N LEU A 134 6.43 -7.80 -7.11
CA LEU A 134 6.17 -9.07 -6.42
C LEU A 134 4.75 -9.56 -6.69
N MET A 135 3.75 -8.68 -6.63
CA MET A 135 2.37 -8.97 -6.97
C MET A 135 2.20 -9.39 -8.44
N ALA A 136 3.02 -8.85 -9.34
CA ALA A 136 3.04 -9.24 -10.75
C ALA A 136 3.90 -10.48 -11.05
N SER A 137 4.45 -11.16 -10.03
CA SER A 137 5.24 -12.37 -10.22
C SER A 137 4.37 -13.63 -10.19
N GLU A 138 4.79 -14.67 -10.91
CA GLU A 138 4.09 -15.97 -10.96
C GLU A 138 3.88 -16.60 -9.57
N ASP A 139 4.78 -16.33 -8.62
CA ASP A 139 4.67 -16.82 -7.24
C ASP A 139 3.45 -16.22 -6.49
N ALA A 140 2.94 -15.06 -6.93
CA ALA A 140 1.83 -14.34 -6.31
C ALA A 140 0.47 -14.62 -6.96
N ASP A 141 0.41 -15.34 -8.09
CA ASP A 141 -0.83 -15.60 -8.84
C ASP A 141 -1.90 -16.30 -7.97
N ASP A 142 -1.48 -17.24 -7.12
CA ASP A 142 -2.37 -18.00 -6.23
C ASP A 142 -2.59 -17.33 -4.86
N MET A 143 -2.09 -16.11 -4.65
CA MET A 143 -2.14 -15.46 -3.34
C MET A 143 -3.58 -15.22 -2.85
N SER A 144 -4.51 -14.87 -3.75
CA SER A 144 -5.93 -14.71 -3.40
C SER A 144 -6.54 -16.00 -2.87
N GLY A 145 -6.32 -17.11 -3.57
CA GLY A 145 -6.83 -18.43 -3.19
C GLY A 145 -6.24 -18.93 -1.87
N LEU A 146 -4.96 -18.64 -1.62
CA LEU A 146 -4.30 -18.96 -0.35
C LEU A 146 -4.88 -18.15 0.83
N LEU A 147 -5.13 -16.86 0.63
CA LEU A 147 -5.75 -16.00 1.64
C LEU A 147 -7.21 -16.42 1.91
N TYR A 148 -7.99 -16.66 0.86
CA TYR A 148 -9.38 -17.10 0.96
C TYR A 148 -9.51 -18.47 1.63
N SER A 149 -8.59 -19.40 1.35
CA SER A 149 -8.53 -20.72 2.00
C SER A 149 -8.07 -20.67 3.46
N ASN A 150 -7.92 -19.48 4.02
CA ASN A 150 -7.54 -19.22 5.40
C ASN A 150 -6.21 -19.89 5.81
N VAL A 151 -5.26 -19.98 4.87
CA VAL A 151 -3.96 -20.63 5.09
C VAL A 151 -3.11 -19.81 6.09
N ALA A 152 -2.28 -20.49 6.89
CA ALA A 152 -1.36 -19.82 7.81
C ALA A 152 -0.36 -18.93 7.04
N GLY A 153 -0.11 -17.71 7.54
CA GLY A 153 0.76 -16.73 6.89
C GLY A 153 2.15 -17.27 6.53
N ALA A 154 2.75 -18.11 7.38
CA ALA A 154 4.04 -18.75 7.09
C ALA A 154 4.03 -19.62 5.82
N LYS A 155 2.91 -20.29 5.52
CA LYS A 155 2.75 -21.09 4.30
C LYS A 155 2.52 -20.20 3.08
N ILE A 156 1.76 -19.10 3.22
CA ILE A 156 1.60 -18.08 2.17
C ILE A 156 2.96 -17.48 1.82
N ARG A 157 3.72 -17.04 2.83
CA ARG A 157 5.08 -16.50 2.69
C ARG A 157 6.01 -17.46 1.95
N LYS A 158 5.97 -18.74 2.31
CA LYS A 158 6.77 -19.77 1.62
C LYS A 158 6.38 -19.94 0.15
N ALA A 159 5.10 -19.78 -0.21
CA ALA A 159 4.65 -19.84 -1.58
C ALA A 159 5.07 -18.58 -2.36
N VAL A 160 4.70 -17.41 -1.84
CA VAL A 160 4.79 -16.12 -2.54
C VAL A 160 6.21 -15.52 -2.54
N CYS A 161 6.97 -15.69 -1.45
CA CYS A 161 8.25 -14.99 -1.28
C CYS A 161 9.48 -15.82 -1.63
N SER A 162 9.31 -17.07 -2.07
CA SER A 162 10.41 -18.02 -2.20
C SER A 162 11.48 -17.56 -3.20
N SER A 163 11.07 -17.04 -4.36
CA SER A 163 11.98 -16.55 -5.40
C SER A 163 12.67 -15.26 -4.96
N ALA A 164 11.92 -14.31 -4.39
CA ALA A 164 12.44 -13.05 -3.85
C ALA A 164 13.55 -13.29 -2.81
N CYS A 165 13.31 -14.22 -1.88
CA CYS A 165 14.28 -14.58 -0.84
C CYS A 165 15.47 -15.38 -1.37
N ARG A 166 15.32 -16.16 -2.45
CA ARG A 166 16.47 -16.76 -3.15
C ARG A 166 17.30 -15.70 -3.86
N ALA A 167 16.67 -14.73 -4.50
CA ALA A 167 17.36 -13.65 -5.21
C ALA A 167 18.15 -12.75 -4.24
N GLN A 168 17.54 -12.35 -3.12
CA GLN A 168 18.21 -11.52 -2.12
C GLN A 168 19.41 -12.20 -1.47
N ARG A 169 19.30 -13.48 -1.12
CA ARG A 169 20.45 -14.24 -0.59
C ARG A 169 21.65 -14.27 -1.55
N LYS A 170 21.41 -14.28 -2.86
CA LYS A 170 22.49 -14.19 -3.86
C LYS A 170 23.10 -12.79 -3.94
N ALA A 171 22.35 -11.74 -3.62
CA ALA A 171 22.87 -10.37 -3.60
C ALA A 171 23.78 -10.10 -2.40
N HIS A 172 23.59 -10.84 -1.29
CA HIS A 172 24.43 -10.75 -0.09
C HIS A 172 25.61 -11.74 -0.06
N ALA A 173 25.70 -12.64 -1.04
CA ALA A 173 26.77 -13.62 -1.16
C ALA A 173 27.96 -13.04 -1.94
#